data_AF-A0A175W743-F1
#
_entry.id   AF-A0A175W743-F1
#
_cell.length_a   1.000
_cell.length_b   1.000
_cell.length_c   1.000
_cell.angle_alpha   90.00
_cell.angle_beta   90.00
_cell.angle_gamma   90.00
#
_symmetry.space_group_name_H-M   'P 1'
#
loop_
_entity.id
_entity.type
_entity.pdbx_description
1 polymer ?
#
loop_
_entity_poly.entity_id
_entity_poly.type
_entity_poly.pdbx_seq_one_letter_code
_entity_poly.pdbx_strand_id
1 'polypeptide(L)'
;MNDQQDTGLPPNWEVRHSQSKNLPYYFNSVEKISRWEPPPETDTEKLKIFMARYHSRPLVVEDRQPGKIRAAHLLVKHRDSRRPSSWRENQITRSKEEAFDIIKGYERRIKGGEIALGELALTESDCSSARKRGDLGYFGRGDMQKEFEDAAFALGTGEISGVVDTASGLHLIERSVTLPLSRDGIDVSSRLE
;
A
#
# COMPACT_ATOMS: atom_id res chain seq x y z
N MET A 1 16.80 26.17 -28.74
CA MET A 1 17.91 25.30 -28.33
C MET A 1 17.42 24.56 -27.10
N ASN A 2 17.24 23.23 -27.16
CA ASN A 2 16.90 22.48 -25.96
C ASN A 2 18.17 22.47 -25.11
N ASP A 3 18.18 23.19 -23.99
CA ASP A 3 19.14 22.94 -22.93
C ASP A 3 18.99 21.47 -22.54
N GLN A 4 19.82 20.60 -23.12
CA GLN A 4 20.11 19.31 -22.54
C GLN A 4 20.86 19.62 -21.25
N GLN A 5 20.09 19.91 -20.20
CA GLN A 5 20.59 20.15 -18.86
C GLN A 5 21.43 18.93 -18.47
N ASP A 6 22.61 19.18 -17.93
CA ASP A 6 23.61 18.15 -17.64
C ASP A 6 23.11 17.21 -16.54
N THR A 7 22.38 16.18 -16.95
CA THR A 7 21.82 15.15 -16.06
C THR A 7 22.85 14.12 -15.64
N GLY A 8 24.02 14.08 -16.30
CA GLY A 8 24.99 12.98 -16.19
C GLY A 8 24.58 11.69 -16.89
N LEU A 9 23.38 11.61 -17.49
CA LEU A 9 22.93 10.42 -18.21
C LEU A 9 23.61 10.30 -19.59
N PRO A 10 23.84 9.06 -20.07
CA PRO A 10 24.34 8.83 -21.42
C PRO A 10 23.35 9.32 -22.50
N PRO A 11 23.80 9.52 -23.75
CA PRO A 11 22.94 9.99 -24.83
C PRO A 11 21.65 9.18 -24.97
N ASN A 12 20.55 9.86 -25.33
CA ASN A 12 19.20 9.31 -25.50
C ASN A 12 18.48 8.93 -24.21
N TRP A 13 19.14 8.97 -23.04
CA TRP A 13 18.52 8.73 -21.75
C TRP A 13 17.97 10.02 -21.14
N GLU A 14 16.79 9.93 -20.53
CA GLU A 14 16.16 11.03 -19.80
C GLU A 14 15.52 10.55 -18.50
N VAL A 15 15.47 11.44 -17.51
CA VAL A 15 14.72 11.20 -16.27
C VAL A 15 13.25 11.54 -16.52
N ARG A 16 12.36 10.57 -16.24
CA ARG A 16 10.91 10.73 -16.25
C ARG A 16 10.34 10.46 -14.86
N HIS A 17 9.09 10.86 -14.62
CA HIS A 17 8.40 10.65 -13.35
C HIS A 17 7.23 9.69 -13.51
N SER A 18 7.18 8.63 -12.71
CA SER A 18 6.05 7.70 -12.68
C SER A 18 4.92 8.27 -11.82
N GLN A 19 3.73 8.44 -12.40
CA GLN A 19 2.55 8.90 -11.65
C GLN A 19 2.06 7.85 -10.64
N SER A 20 2.12 6.56 -10.99
CA SER A 20 1.60 5.47 -10.16
C SER A 20 2.55 5.06 -9.02
N LYS A 21 3.86 5.19 -9.23
CA LYS A 21 4.88 4.91 -8.21
C LYS A 21 5.37 6.17 -7.51
N ASN A 22 5.05 7.35 -8.05
CA ASN A 22 5.56 8.65 -7.60
C ASN A 22 7.09 8.68 -7.46
N LEU A 23 7.79 7.94 -8.34
CA LEU A 23 9.25 7.80 -8.35
C LEU A 23 9.80 8.19 -9.73
N PRO A 24 11.02 8.75 -9.78
CA PRO A 24 11.73 8.94 -11.04
C PRO A 24 12.13 7.58 -11.64
N TYR A 25 12.15 7.51 -12.97
CA TYR A 25 12.68 6.39 -13.75
C TYR A 25 13.45 6.92 -14.97
N TYR A 26 14.29 6.09 -15.55
CA TYR A 26 15.15 6.44 -16.67
C TYR A 26 14.59 5.84 -17.95
N PHE A 27 14.44 6.66 -18.99
CA PHE A 27 13.88 6.24 -20.27
C PHE A 27 14.88 6.49 -21.39
N ASN A 28 15.13 5.48 -22.22
CA ASN A 28 15.90 5.62 -23.45
C ASN A 28 14.94 5.91 -24.62
N SER A 29 15.11 7.08 -25.23
CA SER A 29 14.25 7.56 -26.31
C SER A 29 14.42 6.84 -27.65
N VAL A 30 15.56 6.19 -27.89
CA VAL A 30 15.87 5.42 -29.10
C VAL A 30 15.40 3.97 -28.96
N GLU A 31 15.83 3.30 -27.89
CA GLU A 31 15.50 1.89 -27.65
C GLU A 31 14.08 1.68 -27.09
N LYS A 32 13.42 2.77 -26.67
CA LYS A 32 12.10 2.74 -26.03
C LYS A 32 12.05 1.87 -24.77
N ILE A 33 13.16 1.77 -24.05
CA ILE A 33 13.24 1.05 -22.77
C ILE A 33 13.12 1.99 -21.58
N SER A 34 12.49 1.50 -20.52
CA SER A 34 12.44 2.17 -19.21
C SER A 34 13.12 1.30 -18.16
N ARG A 35 13.86 1.92 -17.23
CA ARG A 35 14.45 1.25 -16.07
C ARG A 35 14.39 2.13 -14.83
N TRP A 36 14.45 1.49 -13.67
CA TRP A 36 14.42 2.16 -12.38
C TRP A 36 15.80 2.61 -11.90
N GLU A 37 16.85 1.96 -12.40
CA GLU A 37 18.23 2.28 -12.08
C GLU A 37 18.88 3.13 -13.17
N PRO A 38 19.82 4.03 -12.82
CA PRO A 38 20.61 4.74 -13.82
C PRO A 38 21.34 3.75 -14.73
N PRO A 39 21.45 4.01 -16.05
CA PRO A 39 22.29 3.20 -16.92
C PRO A 39 23.76 3.21 -16.44
N PRO A 40 24.54 2.14 -16.69
CA PRO A 40 25.87 1.96 -16.10
C PRO A 40 26.89 3.05 -16.46
N GLU A 41 26.71 3.73 -17.60
CA GLU A 41 27.58 4.83 -18.04
C GLU A 41 27.17 6.21 -17.48
N THR A 42 26.25 6.25 -16.51
CA THR A 42 25.81 7.51 -15.89
C THR A 42 26.88 8.10 -14.98
N ASP A 43 27.14 9.39 -15.13
CA ASP A 43 27.85 10.19 -14.12
C ASP A 43 26.95 10.33 -12.88
N THR A 44 27.24 9.52 -11.88
CA THR A 44 26.41 9.40 -10.66
C THR A 44 26.47 10.66 -9.79
N GLU A 45 27.54 11.44 -9.82
CA GLU A 45 27.65 12.69 -9.08
C GLU A 45 26.78 13.78 -9.70
N LYS A 46 26.88 13.95 -11.03
CA LYS A 46 26.02 14.88 -11.76
C LYS A 46 24.56 14.50 -11.65
N LEU A 47 24.24 13.21 -11.81
CA LEU A 47 22.89 12.73 -11.63
C LEU A 47 22.38 13.01 -10.22
N LYS A 48 23.19 12.76 -9.19
CA LYS A 48 22.83 13.08 -7.80
C LYS A 48 22.54 14.57 -7.62
N ILE A 49 23.36 15.47 -8.19
CA ILE A 49 23.14 16.92 -8.13
C ILE A 49 21.87 17.32 -8.90
N PHE A 50 21.66 16.76 -10.10
CA PHE A 50 20.48 16.99 -10.92
C PHE A 50 19.22 16.53 -10.19
N MET A 51 19.20 15.29 -9.69
CA MET A 51 18.12 14.79 -8.86
C MET A 51 17.95 15.64 -7.61
N ALA A 52 19.05 16.06 -6.95
CA ALA A 52 18.99 16.89 -5.77
C ALA A 52 18.29 18.24 -6.01
N ARG A 53 18.48 18.83 -7.19
CA ARG A 53 17.90 20.13 -7.57
C ARG A 53 16.49 20.04 -8.11
N TYR A 54 16.21 19.05 -8.95
CA TYR A 54 14.97 19.00 -9.75
C TYR A 54 14.02 17.87 -9.35
N HIS A 55 14.54 16.79 -8.79
CA HIS A 55 13.77 15.61 -8.39
C HIS A 55 13.77 15.35 -6.87
N SER A 56 14.40 16.22 -6.06
CA SER A 56 14.21 16.28 -4.62
C SER A 56 12.86 16.88 -4.27
N ARG A 57 11.78 16.22 -4.67
CA ARG A 57 10.77 16.02 -3.63
C ARG A 57 11.44 15.07 -2.65
N PRO A 58 11.51 15.38 -1.34
CA PRO A 58 12.14 14.48 -0.38
C PRO A 58 11.65 13.08 -0.69
N LEU A 59 12.58 12.16 -0.94
CA LEU A 59 12.31 10.75 -1.22
C LEU A 59 11.15 10.35 -0.33
N VAL A 60 10.01 10.09 -0.96
CA VAL A 60 8.69 10.16 -0.33
C VAL A 60 8.76 9.37 0.98
N VAL A 61 8.94 10.06 2.11
CA VAL A 61 8.47 9.56 3.40
C VAL A 61 6.99 9.48 3.15
N GLU A 62 6.55 8.28 2.75
CA GLU A 62 5.20 7.90 2.33
C GLU A 62 4.22 8.96 2.81
N ASP A 63 3.80 9.86 1.90
CA ASP A 63 3.23 11.19 2.18
C ASP A 63 2.50 11.19 3.52
N ARG A 64 3.22 11.52 4.60
CA ARG A 64 2.66 11.51 5.95
C ARG A 64 1.75 12.72 6.01
N GLN A 65 0.54 12.58 5.48
CA GLN A 65 -0.50 13.59 5.58
C GLN A 65 -0.73 13.82 7.07
N PRO A 66 -0.41 15.02 7.60
CA PRO A 66 -0.55 15.27 9.03
C PRO A 66 -1.96 14.92 9.52
N GLY A 67 -2.05 14.12 10.57
CA GLY A 67 -3.33 13.68 11.15
C GLY A 67 -4.01 12.50 10.44
N LYS A 68 -3.44 11.95 9.37
CA LYS A 68 -3.94 10.73 8.71
C LYS A 68 -3.10 9.51 9.02
N ILE A 69 -3.73 8.34 8.91
CA ILE A 69 -3.08 7.03 9.01
C ILE A 69 -3.38 6.22 7.76
N ARG A 70 -2.53 5.23 7.47
CA ARG A 70 -2.79 4.21 6.46
C ARG A 70 -3.07 2.88 7.16
N ALA A 71 -4.09 2.18 6.69
CA ALA A 71 -4.43 0.86 7.21
C ALA A 71 -4.93 -0.07 6.10
N ALA A 72 -4.74 -1.36 6.31
CA ALA A 72 -5.41 -2.42 5.57
C ALA A 72 -6.48 -3.05 6.45
N HIS A 73 -7.46 -3.71 5.83
CA HIS A 73 -8.46 -4.45 6.58
C HIS A 73 -8.92 -5.74 5.89
N LEU A 74 -9.51 -6.62 6.69
CA LEU A 74 -10.29 -7.75 6.24
C LEU A 74 -11.72 -7.56 6.77
N LEU A 75 -12.72 -7.63 5.88
CA LEU A 75 -14.13 -7.46 6.21
C LEU A 75 -14.88 -8.77 6.01
N VAL A 76 -15.65 -9.20 7.01
CA VAL A 76 -16.63 -10.29 6.90
C VAL A 76 -18.02 -9.69 7.14
N LYS A 77 -18.87 -9.77 6.12
CA LYS A 77 -20.26 -9.30 6.21
C LYS A 77 -21.18 -10.38 6.75
N HIS A 78 -22.33 -9.96 7.23
CA HIS A 78 -23.46 -10.79 7.65
C HIS A 78 -24.78 -10.23 7.07
N ARG A 79 -25.88 -10.96 7.25
CA ARG A 79 -27.21 -10.59 6.73
C ARG A 79 -27.70 -9.21 7.17
N ASP A 80 -27.26 -8.73 8.33
CA ASP A 80 -27.64 -7.42 8.88
C ASP A 80 -26.61 -6.30 8.57
N SER A 81 -25.55 -6.61 7.81
CA SER A 81 -24.65 -5.57 7.30
C SER A 81 -25.40 -4.63 6.37
N ARG A 82 -25.10 -3.33 6.41
CA ARG A 82 -25.72 -2.25 5.61
C ARG A 82 -25.82 -2.57 4.12
N ARG A 83 -24.90 -3.38 3.60
CA ARG A 83 -24.95 -3.95 2.25
C ARG A 83 -24.59 -5.44 2.32
N PRO A 84 -25.57 -6.35 2.48
CA PRO A 84 -25.33 -7.79 2.66
C PRO A 84 -25.06 -8.49 1.31
N SER A 85 -24.08 -7.97 0.60
CA SER A 85 -23.58 -8.48 -0.69
C SER A 85 -22.15 -7.99 -0.90
N SER A 86 -21.34 -8.75 -1.63
CA SER A 86 -19.96 -8.41 -1.94
C SER A 86 -19.58 -8.88 -3.35
N TRP A 87 -18.32 -8.65 -3.73
CA TRP A 87 -17.77 -9.19 -4.97
C TRP A 87 -17.60 -10.72 -4.92
N ARG A 88 -17.63 -11.31 -3.71
CA ARG A 88 -17.54 -12.76 -3.50
C ARG A 88 -18.91 -13.44 -3.54
N GLU A 89 -19.93 -12.73 -3.09
CA GLU A 89 -21.25 -13.31 -2.86
C GLU A 89 -22.36 -12.28 -3.10
N ASN A 90 -23.26 -12.60 -4.03
CA ASN A 90 -24.34 -11.70 -4.44
C ASN A 90 -25.34 -11.41 -3.31
N GLN A 91 -25.56 -12.36 -2.40
CA GLN A 91 -26.45 -12.22 -1.26
C GLN A 91 -25.89 -12.99 -0.07
N ILE A 92 -25.53 -12.28 0.99
CA ILE A 92 -24.93 -12.83 2.20
C ILE A 92 -26.03 -13.12 3.21
N THR A 93 -26.24 -14.41 3.55
CA THR A 93 -27.32 -14.86 4.44
C THR A 93 -26.85 -15.24 5.85
N ARG A 94 -25.52 -15.39 6.04
CA ARG A 94 -24.94 -15.79 7.33
C ARG A 94 -25.31 -14.83 8.46
N SER A 95 -25.47 -15.37 9.66
CA SER A 95 -25.73 -14.59 10.87
C SER A 95 -24.50 -13.78 11.30
N LYS A 96 -24.70 -12.86 12.23
CA LYS A 96 -23.61 -12.09 12.83
C LYS A 96 -22.68 -12.98 13.65
N GLU A 97 -23.22 -13.98 14.31
CA GLU A 97 -22.48 -14.99 15.08
C GLU A 97 -21.61 -15.85 14.15
N GLU A 98 -22.16 -16.33 13.04
CA GLU A 98 -21.39 -17.08 12.03
C GLU A 98 -20.27 -16.23 11.43
N ALA A 99 -20.55 -14.95 11.10
CA ALA A 99 -19.53 -14.02 10.64
C ALA A 99 -18.46 -13.76 11.71
N PHE A 100 -18.84 -13.73 13.00
CA PHE A 100 -17.92 -13.58 14.12
C PHE A 100 -16.99 -14.78 14.25
N ASP A 101 -17.50 -16.00 14.14
CA ASP A 101 -16.68 -17.20 14.18
C ASP A 101 -15.69 -17.27 13.01
N ILE A 102 -16.15 -16.90 11.81
CA ILE A 102 -15.31 -16.81 10.61
C ILE A 102 -14.16 -15.83 10.84
N ILE A 103 -14.46 -14.59 11.24
CA ILE A 103 -13.43 -13.56 11.41
C ILE A 103 -12.52 -13.83 12.60
N LYS A 104 -13.01 -14.49 13.66
CA LYS A 104 -12.16 -15.00 14.74
C LYS A 104 -11.22 -16.10 14.27
N GLY A 105 -11.66 -16.96 13.34
CA GLY A 105 -10.79 -17.90 12.65
C GLY A 105 -9.65 -17.19 11.93
N TYR A 106 -9.97 -16.17 11.14
CA TYR A 106 -8.97 -15.35 10.45
C TYR A 106 -8.02 -14.63 11.42
N GLU A 107 -8.55 -14.06 12.52
CA GLU A 107 -7.75 -13.40 13.57
C GLU A 107 -6.67 -14.35 14.11
N ARG A 108 -7.03 -15.60 14.43
CA ARG A 108 -6.08 -16.60 14.94
C ARG A 108 -4.98 -16.92 13.95
N ARG A 109 -5.32 -17.12 12.67
CA ARG A 109 -4.35 -17.46 11.61
C ARG A 109 -3.37 -16.31 11.38
N ILE A 110 -3.88 -15.08 11.36
CA ILE A 110 -3.07 -13.88 11.17
C ILE A 110 -2.17 -13.62 12.39
N LYS A 111 -2.72 -13.61 13.61
CA LYS A 111 -1.93 -13.38 14.82
C LYS A 111 -0.97 -14.52 15.14
N GLY A 112 -1.26 -15.73 14.64
CA GLY A 112 -0.37 -16.89 14.70
C GLY A 112 0.76 -16.87 13.66
N GLY A 113 0.79 -15.90 12.75
CA GLY A 113 1.82 -15.80 11.71
C GLY A 113 1.66 -16.82 10.57
N GLU A 114 0.52 -17.50 10.46
CA GLU A 114 0.25 -18.48 9.38
C GLU A 114 0.10 -17.78 8.02
N ILE A 115 -0.54 -16.61 8.01
CA ILE A 115 -0.83 -15.84 6.81
C ILE A 115 -0.93 -14.35 7.14
N ALA A 116 -0.41 -13.49 6.26
CA ALA A 116 -0.57 -12.05 6.41
C ALA A 116 -2.03 -11.62 6.14
N LEU A 117 -2.50 -10.57 6.83
CA LEU A 117 -3.86 -10.04 6.65
C LEU A 117 -4.13 -9.71 5.18
N GLY A 118 -3.19 -9.06 4.51
CA GLY A 118 -3.33 -8.67 3.11
C GLY A 118 -3.48 -9.84 2.14
N GLU A 119 -2.81 -10.96 2.41
CA GLU A 119 -2.94 -12.18 1.59
C GLU A 119 -4.31 -12.84 1.81
N LEU A 120 -4.76 -12.92 3.05
CA LEU A 120 -6.10 -13.45 3.36
C LEU A 120 -7.22 -12.54 2.84
N ALA A 121 -7.01 -11.22 2.84
CA ALA A 121 -7.98 -10.26 2.33
C ALA A 121 -8.25 -10.42 0.82
N LEU A 122 -7.27 -10.91 0.03
CA LEU A 122 -7.46 -11.15 -1.40
C LEU A 122 -8.56 -12.18 -1.68
N THR A 123 -8.69 -13.18 -0.82
CA THR A 123 -9.62 -14.31 -1.05
C THR A 123 -10.83 -14.29 -0.13
N GLU A 124 -10.72 -13.71 1.07
CA GLU A 124 -11.75 -13.81 2.11
C GLU A 124 -12.51 -12.50 2.38
N SER A 125 -11.93 -11.34 2.06
CA SER A 125 -12.55 -10.06 2.42
C SER A 125 -13.73 -9.71 1.52
N ASP A 126 -14.86 -9.37 2.11
CA ASP A 126 -16.06 -8.86 1.43
C ASP A 126 -15.93 -7.38 0.99
N CYS A 127 -14.81 -6.71 1.32
CA CYS A 127 -14.54 -5.34 0.87
C CYS A 127 -13.92 -5.31 -0.54
N SER A 128 -14.26 -4.28 -1.31
CA SER A 128 -13.64 -4.03 -2.62
C SER A 128 -12.13 -3.72 -2.57
N SER A 129 -11.58 -3.38 -1.38
CA SER A 129 -10.14 -3.23 -1.16
C SER A 129 -9.38 -4.56 -1.19
N ALA A 130 -10.08 -5.71 -1.20
CA ALA A 130 -9.48 -7.04 -1.34
C ALA A 130 -8.42 -7.09 -2.46
N ARG A 131 -8.74 -6.53 -3.64
CA ARG A 131 -7.83 -6.44 -4.80
C ARG A 131 -6.52 -5.67 -4.56
N LYS A 132 -6.46 -4.88 -3.47
CA LYS A 132 -5.29 -4.14 -3.00
C LYS A 132 -4.77 -4.72 -1.68
N ARG A 133 -4.97 -6.02 -1.43
CA ARG A 133 -4.58 -6.68 -0.18
C ARG A 133 -5.19 -5.99 1.05
N GLY A 134 -6.43 -5.52 0.93
CA GLY A 134 -7.17 -4.85 2.00
C GLY A 134 -6.81 -3.37 2.21
N ASP A 135 -5.81 -2.82 1.51
CA ASP A 135 -5.34 -1.43 1.69
C ASP A 135 -6.42 -0.39 1.39
N LEU A 136 -6.65 0.50 2.35
CA LEU A 136 -7.59 1.62 2.26
C LEU A 136 -6.91 2.95 1.90
N GLY A 137 -5.57 2.98 1.83
CA GLY A 137 -4.82 4.21 1.69
C GLY A 137 -4.86 5.07 2.96
N TYR A 138 -4.51 6.35 2.81
CA TYR A 138 -4.52 7.30 3.92
C TYR A 138 -5.92 7.85 4.19
N PHE A 139 -6.34 7.78 5.45
CA PHE A 139 -7.59 8.39 5.93
C PHE A 139 -7.37 9.11 7.26
N GLY A 140 -8.14 10.18 7.45
CA GLY A 140 -8.23 10.96 8.68
C GLY A 140 -9.46 10.60 9.50
N ARG A 141 -9.69 11.37 10.55
CA ARG A 141 -10.90 11.27 11.36
C ARG A 141 -12.12 11.75 10.57
N GLY A 142 -13.25 11.05 10.68
CA GLY A 142 -14.47 11.34 9.92
C GLY A 142 -14.53 10.79 8.49
N ASP A 143 -13.44 10.20 7.97
CA ASP A 143 -13.43 9.57 6.62
C ASP A 143 -14.05 8.16 6.63
N MET A 144 -14.08 7.51 7.80
CA MET A 144 -14.54 6.12 8.00
C MET A 144 -15.67 6.06 9.02
N GLN A 145 -16.32 4.89 9.16
CA GLN A 145 -17.26 4.66 10.26
C GLN A 145 -16.54 4.83 11.60
N LYS A 146 -17.20 5.44 12.58
CA LYS A 146 -16.58 5.85 13.84
C LYS A 146 -15.89 4.69 14.57
N GLU A 147 -16.53 3.52 14.59
CA GLU A 147 -16.00 2.33 15.24
C GLU A 147 -14.73 1.82 14.53
N PHE A 148 -14.68 1.93 13.21
CA PHE A 148 -13.50 1.58 12.41
C PHE A 148 -12.36 2.58 12.65
N GLU A 149 -12.65 3.89 12.59
CA GLU A 149 -11.61 4.91 12.81
C GLU A 149 -11.03 4.80 14.22
N ASP A 150 -11.87 4.67 15.25
CA ASP A 150 -11.42 4.67 16.64
C ASP A 150 -10.47 3.49 16.88
N ALA A 151 -10.82 2.31 16.36
CA ALA A 151 -9.96 1.14 16.41
C ALA A 151 -8.67 1.33 15.62
N ALA A 152 -8.73 1.85 14.39
CA ALA A 152 -7.56 2.04 13.54
C ALA A 152 -6.56 3.05 14.12
N PHE A 153 -7.05 4.15 14.71
CA PHE A 153 -6.21 5.17 15.34
C PHE A 153 -5.63 4.73 16.68
N ALA A 154 -6.25 3.77 17.37
CA ALA A 154 -5.75 3.20 18.62
C ALA A 154 -4.58 2.21 18.44
N LEU A 155 -4.39 1.68 17.23
CA LEU A 155 -3.30 0.74 16.91
C LEU A 155 -1.95 1.44 16.79
N GLY A 156 -0.89 0.80 17.26
CA GLY A 156 0.50 1.08 16.86
C GLY A 156 0.77 0.67 15.41
N THR A 157 1.84 1.18 14.80
CA THR A 157 2.23 0.77 13.43
C THR A 157 2.62 -0.70 13.38
N GLY A 158 2.06 -1.45 12.43
CA GLY A 158 2.24 -2.90 12.30
C GLY A 158 1.34 -3.72 13.22
N GLU A 159 0.53 -3.09 14.07
CA GLU A 159 -0.40 -3.80 14.95
C GLU A 159 -1.71 -4.14 14.25
N ILE A 160 -2.35 -5.20 14.75
CA ILE A 160 -3.60 -5.74 14.25
C ILE A 160 -4.65 -5.69 15.36
N SER A 161 -5.83 -5.16 15.04
CA SER A 161 -6.94 -5.03 15.98
C SER A 161 -7.50 -6.36 16.46
N GLY A 162 -8.36 -6.28 17.47
CA GLY A 162 -9.41 -7.28 17.66
C GLY A 162 -10.47 -7.20 16.56
N VAL A 163 -11.54 -7.99 16.70
CA VAL A 163 -12.71 -7.88 15.82
C VAL A 163 -13.42 -6.55 16.10
N VAL A 164 -13.55 -5.72 15.06
CA VAL A 164 -14.23 -4.43 15.11
C VAL A 164 -15.57 -4.54 14.41
N ASP A 165 -16.64 -4.21 15.10
CA ASP A 165 -18.00 -4.31 14.61
C ASP A 165 -18.48 -2.95 14.09
N THR A 166 -18.93 -2.92 12.84
CA THR A 166 -19.48 -1.71 12.21
C THR A 166 -20.75 -2.04 11.44
N ALA A 167 -21.51 -1.02 11.02
CA ALA A 167 -22.64 -1.26 10.13
C ALA A 167 -22.26 -1.92 8.79
N SER A 168 -20.98 -1.91 8.38
CA SER A 168 -20.55 -2.61 7.16
C SER A 168 -20.26 -4.10 7.38
N GLY A 169 -20.18 -4.57 8.62
CA GLY A 169 -19.82 -5.93 9.00
C GLY A 169 -18.70 -5.96 10.06
N LEU A 170 -18.06 -7.10 10.20
CA LEU A 170 -16.96 -7.32 11.14
C LEU A 170 -15.62 -7.13 10.46
N HIS A 171 -14.68 -6.48 11.13
CA HIS A 171 -13.38 -6.12 10.58
C HIS A 171 -12.20 -6.60 11.43
N LEU A 172 -11.11 -6.98 10.77
CA LEU A 172 -9.76 -6.91 11.31
C LEU A 172 -9.03 -5.77 10.62
N ILE A 173 -8.32 -4.97 11.39
CA ILE A 173 -7.64 -3.76 10.91
C ILE A 173 -6.16 -3.92 11.22
N GLU A 174 -5.30 -3.67 10.25
CA GLU A 174 -3.85 -3.58 10.43
C GLU A 174 -3.39 -2.17 10.09
N ARG A 175 -2.75 -1.50 11.05
CA ARG A 175 -2.17 -0.17 10.79
C ARG A 175 -0.86 -0.36 10.04
N SER A 176 -0.77 0.19 8.83
CA SER A 176 0.39 -0.01 7.98
C SER A 176 1.66 0.58 8.61
N VAL A 177 2.77 -0.15 8.48
CA VAL A 177 4.10 0.37 8.81
C VAL A 177 4.48 1.33 7.70
N THR A 178 4.58 2.62 8.00
CA THR A 178 5.37 3.52 7.15
C THR A 178 6.82 3.12 7.33
N LEU A 179 7.35 2.30 6.43
CA LEU A 179 8.78 2.04 6.38
C LEU A 179 9.47 3.41 6.33
N PRO A 180 10.34 3.77 7.28
CA PRO A 180 11.35 4.75 6.95
C PRO A 180 12.12 4.14 5.78
N LEU A 181 12.17 4.82 4.63
CA LEU A 181 13.07 4.42 3.55
C LEU A 181 14.45 4.23 4.19
N SER A 182 14.91 2.98 4.30
CA SER A 182 16.31 2.74 4.64
C SER A 182 17.11 3.40 3.52
N ARG A 183 18.14 4.18 3.89
CA ARG A 183 18.98 4.87 2.91
C ARG A 183 19.68 3.90 1.94
N ASP A 184 19.73 2.63 2.30
CA ASP A 184 20.26 1.57 1.47
C ASP A 184 19.14 0.59 1.14
N GLY A 185 18.49 0.82 -0.01
CA GLY A 185 17.58 -0.14 -0.62
C GLY A 185 18.37 -1.27 -1.26
N ILE A 186 18.90 -2.18 -0.46
CA ILE A 186 19.40 -3.47 -0.96
C ILE A 186 18.27 -4.47 -0.80
N ASP A 187 17.43 -4.59 -1.84
CA ASP A 187 16.61 -5.77 -2.03
C ASP A 187 17.42 -6.80 -2.84
N VAL A 188 18.06 -7.72 -2.12
CA VAL A 188 18.65 -8.93 -2.72
C VAL A 188 17.55 -9.97 -2.93
N SER A 189 16.58 -9.68 -3.80
CA SER A 189 15.56 -10.66 -4.23
C SER A 189 15.45 -10.77 -5.75
N SER A 190 16.55 -11.13 -6.41
CA SER A 190 16.49 -11.87 -7.68
C SER A 190 17.81 -12.59 -7.95
N ARG A 191 18.01 -13.67 -7.19
CA ARG A 191 18.89 -14.76 -7.61
C ARG A 191 18.05 -15.68 -8.50
N LEU A 192 17.99 -15.38 -9.79
CA LEU A 192 17.53 -16.35 -10.80
C LEU A 192 18.72 -16.66 -11.72
N GLU A 193 19.19 -17.89 -11.54
CA GLU A 193 20.07 -18.73 -12.38
C GLU A 193 21.46 -18.21 -12.75
#